data_AF-A0A8T1DDD6-F1
#
_entry.id   AF-A0A8T1DDD6-F1
#
_cell.length_a   1.000
_cell.length_b   1.000
_cell.length_c   1.000
_cell.angle_alpha   90.00
_cell.angle_beta   90.00
_cell.angle_gamma   90.00
#
_symmetry.space_group_name_H-M   'P 1'
#
loop_
_entity.id
_entity.type
_entity.pdbx_description
1 polymer ?
#
loop_
_entity_poly.entity_id
_entity_poly.type
_entity_poly.pdbx_seq_one_letter_code
_entity_poly.pdbx_strand_id
1 'polypeptide(L)'
;MGRGRRPRVNQNGGRRPNQFKNFTPTYEHRLQIVRFYANNSMKETLACYFPDAQGTTKETKRKSIHLWAKNKAKTERLGSTNATRAMRKLREVGTATVLSKETELQLVTWINEYRADGATVRRHLQRRGRGAWASSNDTDSVSEHGHAKGRILLLTVLKLSRS
;
A
#
# COMPACT_ATOMS: atom_id res chain seq x y z
N MET A 1 4.43 -31.81 -23.91
CA MET A 1 3.19 -30.99 -23.84
C MET A 1 3.50 -29.64 -23.22
N GLY A 2 3.77 -28.60 -24.03
CA GLY A 2 4.05 -27.25 -23.53
C GLY A 2 2.76 -26.56 -23.06
N ARG A 3 2.74 -26.08 -21.81
CA ARG A 3 1.60 -25.31 -21.26
C ARG A 3 1.47 -23.99 -22.02
N GLY A 4 0.40 -23.84 -22.81
CA GLY A 4 0.12 -22.64 -23.60
C GLY A 4 0.11 -21.35 -22.79
N ARG A 5 0.59 -20.26 -23.39
CA ARG A 5 0.57 -18.92 -22.79
C ARG A 5 -0.88 -18.48 -22.56
N ARG A 6 -1.17 -17.85 -21.42
CA ARG A 6 -2.50 -17.28 -21.14
C ARG A 6 -2.77 -16.12 -22.11
N PRO A 7 -3.99 -16.02 -22.68
CA PRO A 7 -4.35 -14.90 -23.55
C PRO A 7 -4.24 -13.56 -22.82
N ARG A 8 -3.72 -12.52 -23.49
CA ARG A 8 -3.68 -11.16 -22.95
C ARG A 8 -5.10 -10.57 -23.03
N VAL A 9 -5.53 -9.90 -21.94
CA VAL A 9 -6.88 -9.33 -21.79
C VAL A 9 -7.13 -8.12 -22.71
N ASN A 10 -6.09 -7.54 -23.30
CA ASN A 10 -6.14 -6.39 -24.20
C ASN A 10 -5.18 -6.59 -25.38
N GLN A 11 -5.59 -6.12 -26.58
CA GLN A 11 -4.80 -6.25 -27.82
C GLN A 11 -3.43 -5.53 -27.71
N ASN A 12 -3.38 -4.39 -27.02
CA ASN A 12 -2.14 -3.64 -26.72
C ASN A 12 -1.50 -4.08 -25.40
N GLY A 13 -1.74 -5.32 -24.98
CA GLY A 13 -1.52 -5.74 -23.61
C GLY A 13 -0.10 -5.57 -23.14
N GLY A 14 0.08 -4.70 -22.15
CA GLY A 14 1.35 -4.37 -21.51
C GLY A 14 1.10 -3.58 -20.22
N ARG A 15 2.14 -3.42 -19.42
CA ARG A 15 2.10 -2.55 -18.24
C ARG A 15 1.75 -1.13 -18.71
N ARG A 16 0.69 -0.53 -18.15
CA ARG A 16 0.38 0.89 -18.40
C ARG A 16 1.59 1.76 -18.02
N PRO A 17 1.93 2.79 -18.81
CA PRO A 17 3.02 3.69 -18.45
C PRO A 17 2.73 4.35 -17.10
N ASN A 18 3.77 4.55 -16.30
CA ASN A 18 3.62 5.18 -14.98
C ASN A 18 3.15 6.64 -15.15
N GLN A 19 1.93 6.92 -14.72
CA GLN A 19 1.35 8.27 -14.78
C GLN A 19 1.83 9.17 -13.64
N PHE A 20 2.36 8.59 -12.56
CA PHE A 20 2.77 9.34 -11.37
C PHE A 20 4.19 9.90 -11.54
N LYS A 21 4.28 11.21 -11.71
CA LYS A 21 5.54 11.98 -11.75
C LYS A 21 5.95 12.55 -10.38
N ASN A 22 5.40 11.99 -9.30
CA ASN A 22 5.63 12.50 -7.95
C ASN A 22 7.07 12.21 -7.49
N PHE A 23 7.92 13.24 -7.50
CA PHE A 23 9.26 13.16 -6.91
C PHE A 23 9.20 13.38 -5.39
N THR A 24 9.62 12.36 -4.64
CA THR A 24 9.78 12.43 -3.18
C THR A 24 11.26 12.67 -2.85
N PRO A 25 11.62 13.81 -2.23
CA PRO A 25 13.01 14.09 -1.88
C PRO A 25 13.53 13.15 -0.80
N THR A 26 14.85 12.92 -0.80
CA THR A 26 15.58 12.16 0.22
C THR A 26 15.60 12.89 1.56
N TYR A 27 15.91 12.19 2.65
CA TYR A 27 16.02 12.84 3.97
C TYR A 27 17.14 13.87 4.03
N GLU A 28 18.26 13.64 3.36
CA GLU A 28 19.34 14.62 3.20
C GLU A 28 18.84 15.92 2.57
N HIS A 29 18.11 15.83 1.46
CA HIS A 29 17.58 17.00 0.77
C HIS A 29 16.50 17.72 1.60
N ARG A 30 15.64 16.98 2.31
CA ARG A 30 14.68 17.58 3.26
C ARG A 30 15.38 18.33 4.38
N LEU A 31 16.48 17.79 4.91
CA LEU A 31 17.26 18.43 5.96
C LEU A 31 17.87 19.74 5.48
N GLN A 32 18.44 19.77 4.26
CA GLN A 32 18.94 21.00 3.65
C GLN A 32 17.84 22.06 3.53
N ILE A 33 16.66 21.68 3.02
CA ILE A 33 15.52 22.59 2.89
C ILE A 33 15.06 23.12 4.25
N VAL A 34 14.96 22.26 5.27
CA VAL A 34 14.53 22.68 6.61
C VAL A 34 15.54 23.63 7.26
N ARG A 35 16.84 23.39 7.05
CA ARG A 35 17.90 24.31 7.52
C ARG A 35 17.82 25.66 6.82
N PHE A 36 17.60 25.67 5.50
CA PHE A 36 17.42 26.91 4.74
C PHE A 36 16.16 27.67 5.18
N TYR A 37 15.04 26.99 5.32
CA TYR A 37 13.77 27.56 5.76
C TYR A 37 13.80 28.15 7.17
N ALA A 38 14.70 27.68 8.04
CA ALA A 38 14.84 28.26 9.38
C ALA A 38 15.31 29.72 9.35
N ASN A 39 16.04 30.12 8.30
CA ASN A 39 16.64 31.46 8.16
C ASN A 39 15.97 32.31 7.06
N ASN A 40 15.05 31.73 6.29
CA ASN A 40 14.47 32.36 5.10
C ASN A 40 12.95 32.18 5.07
N SER A 41 12.26 33.00 4.29
CA SER A 41 10.82 32.88 4.11
C SER A 41 10.44 31.62 3.32
N MET A 42 9.18 31.20 3.46
CA MET A 42 8.62 30.08 2.67
C MET A 42 8.68 30.36 1.16
N LYS A 43 8.49 31.63 0.77
CA LYS A 43 8.49 32.04 -0.64
C LYS A 43 9.88 31.88 -1.26
N GLU A 44 10.92 32.34 -0.56
CA GLU A 44 12.32 32.20 -0.97
C GLU A 44 12.74 30.73 -1.02
N THR A 45 12.33 29.94 -0.01
CA THR A 45 12.62 28.51 0.03
C THR A 45 12.03 27.77 -1.18
N LEU A 46 10.78 28.07 -1.54
CA LEU A 46 10.15 27.47 -2.72
C LEU A 46 10.82 27.93 -4.02
N ALA A 47 11.22 29.20 -4.13
CA ALA A 47 11.91 29.71 -5.31
C ALA A 47 13.28 29.05 -5.52
N CYS A 48 14.01 28.78 -4.43
CA CYS A 48 15.34 28.18 -4.47
C CYS A 48 15.29 26.67 -4.80
N TYR A 49 14.45 25.90 -4.11
CA TYR A 49 14.45 24.44 -4.21
C TYR A 49 13.43 23.86 -5.19
N PHE A 50 12.39 24.63 -5.54
CA PHE A 50 11.30 24.17 -6.42
C PHE A 50 10.89 25.28 -7.42
N PRO A 51 11.82 25.78 -8.26
CA PRO A 51 11.55 26.89 -9.18
C PRO A 51 10.47 26.55 -10.24
N ASP A 52 10.40 25.28 -10.62
CA ASP A 52 9.47 24.71 -11.60
C ASP A 52 8.07 24.43 -11.01
N ALA A 53 7.90 24.50 -9.69
CA ALA A 53 6.63 24.17 -9.05
C ALA A 53 5.62 25.32 -9.19
N GLN A 54 4.49 25.05 -9.86
CA GLN A 54 3.39 26.00 -10.05
C GLN A 54 2.06 25.45 -9.50
N GLY A 55 1.11 26.36 -9.23
CA GLY A 55 -0.25 26.05 -8.78
C GLY A 55 -0.32 25.03 -7.63
N THR A 56 -1.09 23.97 -7.82
CA THR A 56 -1.32 22.89 -6.83
C THR A 56 -0.03 22.17 -6.41
N THR A 57 0.94 22.03 -7.32
CA THR A 57 2.22 21.39 -7.00
C THR A 57 3.01 22.24 -6.02
N LYS A 58 3.05 23.56 -6.23
CA LYS A 58 3.71 24.50 -5.32
C LYS A 58 3.12 24.43 -3.91
N GLU A 59 1.79 24.40 -3.82
CA GLU A 59 1.09 24.27 -2.55
C GLU A 59 1.37 22.94 -1.84
N THR A 60 1.47 21.84 -2.61
CA THR A 60 1.86 20.53 -2.08
C THR A 60 3.29 20.55 -1.51
N LYS A 61 4.23 21.21 -2.19
CA LYS A 61 5.59 21.39 -1.69
C LYS A 61 5.62 22.26 -0.44
N ARG A 62 4.86 23.35 -0.40
CA ARG A 62 4.69 24.22 0.78
C ARG A 62 4.25 23.41 2.00
N LYS A 63 3.19 22.61 1.86
CA LYS A 63 2.69 21.73 2.93
C LYS A 63 3.72 20.70 3.36
N SER A 64 4.47 20.14 2.40
CA SER A 64 5.55 19.18 2.68
C SER A 64 6.67 19.80 3.51
N ILE A 65 7.12 21.01 3.15
CA ILE A 65 8.14 21.75 3.91
C ILE A 65 7.66 22.01 5.33
N HIS A 66 6.42 22.46 5.49
CA HIS A 66 5.82 22.70 6.79
C HIS A 66 5.77 21.42 7.65
N LEU A 67 5.41 20.28 7.05
CA LEU A 67 5.41 18.98 7.71
C LEU A 67 6.82 18.55 8.15
N TRP A 68 7.85 18.78 7.33
CA TRP A 68 9.24 18.45 7.69
C TRP A 68 9.79 19.36 8.76
N ALA A 69 9.46 20.66 8.71
CA ALA A 69 9.80 21.64 9.74
C ALA A 69 9.12 21.32 11.08
N LYS A 70 7.83 20.95 11.05
CA LYS A 70 7.11 20.48 12.25
C LYS A 70 7.78 19.24 12.85
N ASN A 71 8.29 18.35 12.01
CA ASN A 71 9.00 17.13 12.41
C ASN A 71 10.53 17.28 12.31
N LYS A 72 11.08 18.46 12.65
CA LYS A 72 12.50 18.80 12.46
C LYS A 72 13.44 17.76 13.07
N ALA A 73 13.23 17.37 14.33
CA ALA A 73 14.07 16.37 15.01
C ALA A 73 14.16 15.03 14.26
N LYS A 74 13.03 14.54 13.70
CA LYS A 74 13.01 13.31 12.89
C LYS A 74 13.78 13.50 11.58
N THR A 75 13.58 14.63 10.92
CA THR A 75 14.27 14.96 9.66
C THR A 75 15.78 15.12 9.86
N GLU A 76 16.21 15.75 10.96
CA GLU A 76 17.62 15.92 11.33
C GLU A 76 18.29 14.59 11.65
N ARG A 77 17.67 13.75 12.50
CA ARG A 77 18.19 12.43 12.83
C ARG A 77 18.41 11.58 11.58
N LEU A 78 17.40 11.51 10.70
CA LEU A 78 17.45 10.68 9.51
C LEU A 78 18.34 11.28 8.40
N GLY A 79 18.36 12.61 8.26
CA GLY A 79 19.19 13.29 7.28
C GLY A 79 20.68 13.28 7.63
N SER A 80 21.03 13.21 8.92
CA SER A 80 22.43 13.22 9.38
C SER A 80 23.05 11.82 9.43
N THR A 81 22.22 10.77 9.45
CA THR A 81 22.69 9.38 9.56
C THR A 81 23.00 8.80 8.18
N ASN A 82 24.24 8.34 7.94
CA ASN A 82 24.67 7.80 6.64
C ASN A 82 23.75 6.66 6.12
N ALA A 83 23.36 5.75 7.01
CA ALA A 83 22.45 4.65 6.66
C ALA A 83 21.06 5.09 6.16
N THR A 84 20.55 6.25 6.58
CA THR A 84 19.16 6.67 6.27
C THR A 84 19.06 7.95 5.43
N ARG A 85 20.14 8.72 5.27
CA ARG A 85 20.12 10.03 4.58
C ARG A 85 19.67 9.93 3.12
N ALA A 86 20.09 8.87 2.43
CA ALA A 86 19.74 8.60 1.02
C ALA A 86 18.32 8.01 0.86
N MET A 87 17.69 7.57 1.96
CA MET A 87 16.35 6.99 1.91
C MET A 87 15.28 8.07 1.64
N ARG A 88 14.23 7.69 0.92
CA ARG A 88 13.05 8.55 0.67
C ARG A 88 11.93 8.30 1.66
N LYS A 89 11.83 7.09 2.20
CA LYS A 89 10.83 6.69 3.19
C LYS A 89 11.47 5.70 4.16
N LEU A 90 11.26 5.91 5.45
CA LEU A 90 11.53 4.92 6.48
C LEU A 90 10.23 4.16 6.76
N ARG A 91 10.29 2.83 6.80
CA ARG A 91 9.18 2.00 7.30
C ARG A 91 9.40 1.78 8.79
N GLU A 92 8.34 1.88 9.57
CA GLU A 92 8.44 1.53 10.99
C GLU A 92 8.60 0.01 11.11
N VAL A 93 9.43 -0.39 12.07
CA VAL A 93 9.61 -1.81 12.39
C VAL A 93 8.25 -2.33 12.87
N GLY A 94 7.76 -3.42 12.27
CA GLY A 94 6.44 -3.98 12.58
C GLY A 94 5.29 -3.51 11.68
N THR A 95 5.51 -2.60 10.71
CA THR A 95 4.48 -2.28 9.68
C THR A 95 4.39 -3.33 8.57
N ALA A 96 5.29 -4.31 8.54
CA ALA A 96 5.06 -5.48 7.72
C ALA A 96 3.84 -6.20 8.30
N THR A 97 2.76 -6.30 7.52
CA THR A 97 1.62 -7.18 7.81
C THR A 97 2.09 -8.63 7.67
N VAL A 98 2.98 -9.06 8.55
CA VAL A 98 3.27 -10.47 8.74
C VAL A 98 2.08 -10.98 9.55
N LEU A 99 1.36 -11.93 8.98
CA LEU A 99 0.27 -12.57 9.70
C LEU A 99 0.86 -13.23 10.95
N SER A 100 0.09 -13.31 12.03
CA SER A 100 0.58 -14.07 13.19
C SER A 100 0.82 -15.52 12.77
N LYS A 101 1.78 -16.18 13.42
CA LYS A 101 2.10 -17.60 13.13
C LYS A 101 0.86 -18.50 13.22
N GLU A 102 -0.05 -18.19 14.14
CA GLU A 102 -1.35 -18.87 14.28
C GLU A 102 -2.22 -18.67 13.04
N THR A 103 -2.35 -17.44 12.55
CA THR A 103 -3.11 -17.15 11.33
C THR A 103 -2.47 -17.76 10.08
N GLU A 104 -1.14 -17.81 10.00
CA GLU A 104 -0.43 -18.51 8.93
C GLU A 104 -0.70 -20.01 8.96
N LEU A 105 -0.69 -20.64 10.13
CA LEU A 105 -1.02 -22.05 10.29
C LEU A 105 -2.46 -22.35 9.91
N GLN A 106 -3.42 -21.52 10.33
CA GLN A 106 -4.82 -21.65 9.93
C GLN A 106 -4.99 -21.57 8.40
N LEU A 107 -4.27 -20.66 7.73
CA LEU A 107 -4.27 -20.57 6.28
C LEU A 107 -3.65 -21.80 5.62
N VAL A 108 -2.56 -22.34 6.17
CA VAL A 108 -1.91 -23.55 5.65
C VAL A 108 -2.80 -24.76 5.80
N THR A 109 -3.40 -24.97 6.97
CA THR A 109 -4.36 -26.06 7.23
C THR A 109 -5.52 -25.97 6.25
N TRP A 110 -6.12 -24.78 6.10
CA TRP A 110 -7.19 -24.54 5.15
C TRP A 110 -6.77 -24.82 3.69
N ILE A 111 -5.58 -24.39 3.27
CA ILE A 111 -5.05 -24.68 1.92
C ILE A 111 -4.84 -26.18 1.71
N ASN A 112 -4.40 -26.90 2.74
CA ASN A 112 -4.14 -28.34 2.67
C ASN A 112 -5.43 -29.15 2.61
N GLU A 113 -6.43 -28.82 3.43
CA GLU A 113 -7.79 -29.37 3.33
C GLU A 113 -8.36 -29.13 1.92
N TYR A 114 -8.20 -27.92 1.40
CA TYR A 114 -8.68 -27.57 0.06
C TYR A 114 -7.96 -28.33 -1.08
N ARG A 115 -6.69 -28.68 -0.89
CA ARG A 115 -5.92 -29.51 -1.83
C ARG A 115 -6.33 -30.98 -1.75
N ALA A 116 -6.69 -31.47 -0.56
CA ALA A 116 -7.20 -32.82 -0.36
C ALA A 116 -8.52 -33.02 -1.12
N ASP A 117 -9.36 -31.99 -1.21
CA ASP A 117 -10.60 -31.97 -2.01
C ASP A 117 -10.37 -31.91 -3.55
N GLY A 118 -9.12 -32.05 -4.01
CA GLY A 118 -8.76 -32.08 -5.44
C GLY A 118 -8.92 -30.74 -6.17
N ALA A 119 -9.25 -29.65 -5.46
CA ALA A 119 -9.52 -28.35 -6.06
C ALA A 119 -8.26 -27.46 -6.02
N THR A 120 -7.78 -27.03 -7.18
CA THR A 120 -6.77 -25.96 -7.22
C THR A 120 -7.39 -24.65 -6.71
N VAL A 121 -6.81 -24.02 -5.68
CA VAL A 121 -7.24 -22.72 -5.08
C VAL A 121 -7.62 -21.66 -6.13
N ARG A 122 -6.95 -21.67 -7.28
CA ARG A 122 -7.22 -20.81 -8.43
C ARG A 122 -8.64 -20.94 -9.01
N ARG A 123 -9.23 -22.14 -9.00
CA ARG A 123 -10.57 -22.44 -9.53
C ARG A 123 -11.67 -21.88 -8.62
N HIS A 124 -11.45 -21.86 -7.30
CA HIS A 124 -12.36 -21.30 -6.32
C HIS A 124 -12.46 -19.77 -6.42
N LEU A 125 -11.30 -19.12 -6.44
CA LEU A 125 -11.21 -17.65 -6.52
C LEU A 125 -11.86 -17.14 -7.82
N GLN A 126 -11.74 -17.91 -8.91
CA GLN A 126 -12.35 -17.59 -10.21
C GLN A 126 -13.88 -17.79 -10.24
N ARG A 127 -14.44 -18.68 -9.41
CA ARG A 127 -15.90 -18.90 -9.30
C ARG A 127 -16.59 -17.84 -8.44
N ARG A 128 -16.01 -17.45 -7.28
CA ARG A 128 -16.61 -16.41 -6.41
C ARG A 128 -16.59 -15.00 -7.00
N GLY A 129 -15.62 -14.69 -7.86
CA GLY A 129 -15.57 -13.38 -8.55
C GLY A 129 -16.72 -13.14 -9.55
N ARG A 130 -17.53 -14.15 -9.90
CA ARG A 130 -18.60 -14.04 -10.91
C ARG A 130 -20.03 -14.24 -10.41
N GLY A 131 -20.25 -14.60 -9.13
CA GLY A 131 -21.59 -15.00 -8.65
C GLY A 131 -22.08 -14.41 -7.32
N ALA A 132 -21.32 -13.53 -6.66
CA ALA A 132 -21.63 -13.12 -5.29
C ALA A 132 -22.26 -11.71 -5.15
N TRP A 133 -23.13 -11.32 -6.08
CA TRP A 133 -23.93 -10.08 -5.96
C TRP A 133 -25.42 -10.26 -6.21
N ALA A 134 -25.90 -11.50 -6.36
CA ALA A 134 -27.33 -11.77 -6.49
C ALA A 134 -27.75 -12.82 -5.46
N SER A 135 -28.78 -12.47 -4.69
CA SER A 135 -29.52 -13.29 -3.73
C SER A 135 -28.96 -13.38 -2.30
N SER A 136 -29.56 -12.56 -1.43
CA SER A 136 -30.45 -13.02 -0.34
C SER A 136 -30.32 -12.12 0.89
N ASN A 137 -31.14 -11.06 0.92
CA ASN A 137 -31.96 -10.83 2.10
C ASN A 137 -33.01 -11.94 2.09
N ASP A 138 -32.91 -12.90 2.98
CA ASP A 138 -34.07 -13.53 3.61
C ASP A 138 -33.59 -14.32 4.82
N THR A 139 -34.31 -14.09 5.91
CA THR A 139 -34.19 -14.72 7.22
C THR A 139 -34.58 -16.18 7.14
N ASP A 140 -33.75 -17.11 7.65
CA ASP A 140 -34.25 -18.09 8.62
C ASP A 140 -33.13 -18.86 9.35
N SER A 141 -33.53 -19.41 10.48
CA SER A 141 -32.71 -19.87 11.59
C SER A 141 -32.10 -21.27 11.44
N VAL A 142 -31.09 -21.53 12.30
CA VAL A 142 -30.60 -22.83 12.81
C VAL A 142 -29.37 -23.48 12.15
N SER A 143 -28.33 -23.60 12.99
CA SER A 143 -27.20 -24.56 12.99
C SER A 143 -26.10 -24.44 11.92
N GLU A 144 -25.01 -23.73 12.24
CA GLU A 144 -23.65 -24.03 11.74
C GLU A 144 -22.59 -23.19 12.49
N HIS A 145 -22.10 -23.67 13.64
CA HIS A 145 -21.20 -22.91 14.54
C HIS A 145 -19.72 -22.81 14.09
N GLY A 146 -19.35 -23.33 12.91
CA GLY A 146 -17.96 -23.31 12.42
C GLY A 146 -17.71 -22.43 11.18
N HIS A 147 -18.74 -22.08 10.42
CA HIS A 147 -18.59 -21.56 9.05
C HIS A 147 -18.60 -20.02 8.97
N ALA A 148 -19.15 -19.34 9.98
CA ALA A 148 -19.33 -17.89 9.96
C ALA A 148 -18.07 -17.08 10.34
N LYS A 149 -17.21 -17.63 11.21
CA LYS A 149 -16.04 -16.90 11.75
C LYS A 149 -14.96 -16.64 10.69
N GLY A 150 -14.74 -17.58 9.77
CA GLY A 150 -13.82 -17.42 8.64
C GLY A 150 -14.30 -16.44 7.56
N ARG A 151 -15.61 -16.22 7.43
CA ARG A 151 -16.21 -15.29 6.46
C ARG A 151 -16.04 -13.83 6.88
N ILE A 152 -16.11 -13.54 8.18
CA ILE A 152 -15.96 -12.19 8.72
C ILE A 152 -14.50 -11.73 8.64
N LEU A 153 -13.54 -12.59 8.98
CA LEU A 153 -12.10 -12.25 8.93
C LEU A 153 -11.60 -11.88 7.53
N LEU A 154 -12.07 -12.57 6.47
CA LEU A 154 -11.70 -12.23 5.09
C LEU A 154 -12.34 -10.91 4.62
N LEU A 155 -13.56 -10.60 5.06
CA LEU A 155 -14.25 -9.35 4.74
C LEU A 155 -13.58 -8.15 5.40
N THR A 156 -13.12 -8.26 6.64
CA THR A 156 -12.40 -7.18 7.34
C THR A 156 -11.04 -6.93 6.70
N VAL A 157 -10.29 -7.99 6.37
CA VAL A 157 -8.97 -7.87 5.73
C VAL A 157 -9.06 -7.30 4.31
N LEU A 158 -10.10 -7.65 3.52
CA LEU A 158 -10.30 -7.06 2.19
C LEU A 158 -10.83 -5.62 2.22
N LYS A 159 -11.59 -5.20 3.24
CA LYS A 159 -12.09 -3.82 3.36
C LYS A 159 -10.98 -2.83 3.77
N LEU A 160 -9.99 -3.28 4.55
CA LEU A 160 -8.81 -2.49 4.93
C LEU A 160 -7.73 -2.39 3.83
N SER A 161 -7.75 -3.24 2.81
CA SER A 161 -6.78 -3.20 1.71
C SER A 161 -7.19 -2.29 0.55
N ARG A 162 -8.34 -1.59 0.64
CA ARG A 162 -8.88 -0.74 -0.44
C ARG A 162 -9.14 0.73 -0.05
N SER A 163 -8.64 1.20 1.09
CA SER A 163 -8.62 2.64 1.44
C SER A 163 -7.21 3.22 1.46
#